data_AF-A0A813BW70-F1
#
_entry.id   AF-A0A813BW70-F1
#
_cell.length_a   1.000
_cell.length_b   1.000
_cell.length_c   1.000
_cell.angle_alpha   90.00
_cell.angle_beta   90.00
_cell.angle_gamma   90.00
#
_symmetry.space_group_name_H-M   'P 1'
#
loop_
_entity.id
_entity.type
_entity.pdbx_description
1 polymer ?
#
loop_
_entity_poly.entity_id
_entity_poly.type
_entity_poly.pdbx_seq_one_letter_code
_entity_poly.pdbx_strand_id
1 'polypeptide(L)'
;MDYRSPAPCEAWENVTSTVHNWLYRTSTVRCGCGTWDNDPRTCFSRAFLPLLFASAGVTLLAAPKDFEDTGESSDDESEVDEEGDLLEPPKETPVRERLWHLDYARIICVACTVTEHSGGRHYSDRNLVWVQQWVLPYLYTISGTAFMLSRSGLCLYEFRLLLVFLAGTMANLVADIVSGRDWRNNVGNTVFQMAYILVLMVLSFLLAPLKKALQWRAEYPTAPATHHIRLLTALWAVLAAAPFVYFVGGWSLIDPYHVQGMLKNAKHSGLESIFYQAPLFFARSFGFIFLAWLAAFSGKTAWAGWILMVVSYAAHIFVPFSKGGHPLNLDLFVLGMLTYQWPVKFKTELAWLMRQYWPLIFGVLLILSTPEVTGRCDLHPLNTCWERFRFRAIEFVLISALITDALNTSDTFGLTRWLNVWALYAYCFHVAWARMLPLPYGAVVTYASIPFFYLLNRYA
;
A
#
# COMPACT_ATOMS: atom_id res chain seq x y z
N MET A 1 -10.71 -22.83 0.24
CA MET A 1 -9.30 -22.97 0.67
C MET A 1 -9.25 -22.95 2.18
N ASP A 2 -8.89 -24.06 2.82
CA ASP A 2 -8.46 -23.98 4.21
C ASP A 2 -7.09 -23.32 4.21
N TYR A 3 -6.96 -22.21 4.92
CA TYR A 3 -5.67 -21.78 5.46
C TYR A 3 -5.23 -22.85 6.47
N ARG A 4 -4.92 -24.07 6.00
CA ARG A 4 -4.25 -25.06 6.83
C ARG A 4 -2.99 -24.39 7.33
N SER A 5 -2.81 -24.44 8.65
CA SER A 5 -1.60 -23.99 9.32
C SER A 5 -0.41 -24.34 8.43
N PRO A 6 0.49 -23.39 8.12
CA PRO A 6 1.73 -23.73 7.45
C PRO A 6 2.37 -24.91 8.19
N ALA A 7 3.00 -25.81 7.44
CA ALA A 7 3.73 -26.92 8.03
C ALA A 7 4.63 -26.38 9.15
N PRO A 8 4.71 -27.05 10.31
CA PRO A 8 5.48 -26.58 11.45
C PRO A 8 6.92 -26.27 11.02
N CYS A 9 7.47 -25.16 11.52
CA CYS A 9 8.81 -24.69 11.17
C CYS A 9 9.89 -25.77 11.40
N GLU A 10 9.66 -26.65 12.38
CA GLU A 10 10.54 -27.79 12.73
C GLU A 10 10.88 -28.71 11.54
N ALA A 11 9.96 -28.86 10.57
CA ALA A 11 10.22 -29.70 9.40
C ALA A 11 11.31 -29.15 8.46
N TRP A 12 11.68 -27.88 8.62
CA TRP A 12 12.59 -27.15 7.73
C TRP A 12 13.98 -26.89 8.34
N GLU A 13 14.16 -27.10 9.64
CA GLU A 13 15.43 -26.84 10.33
C GLU A 13 16.57 -27.78 9.88
N ASN A 14 16.23 -28.98 9.40
CA ASN A 14 17.22 -29.96 8.92
C ASN A 14 17.65 -29.74 7.46
N VAL A 15 17.04 -28.80 6.74
CA VAL A 15 17.41 -28.45 5.36
C VAL A 15 18.39 -27.28 5.39
N THR A 16 19.51 -27.42 6.10
CA THR A 16 20.64 -26.52 5.92
C THR A 16 21.28 -26.84 4.57
N SER A 17 21.00 -26.02 3.56
CA SER A 17 21.61 -26.19 2.24
C SER A 17 23.13 -26.06 2.37
N THR A 18 23.84 -27.17 2.18
CA THR A 18 25.31 -27.23 2.15
C THR A 18 25.90 -26.63 0.87
N VAL A 19 25.09 -25.96 0.05
CA VAL A 19 25.52 -25.36 -1.21
C VAL A 19 25.81 -23.87 -0.98
N HIS A 20 27.09 -23.53 -0.98
CA HIS A 20 27.59 -22.16 -0.80
C HIS A 20 27.34 -21.27 -2.03
N ASN A 21 26.09 -20.84 -2.26
CA ASN A 21 25.81 -19.78 -3.23
C ASN A 21 25.93 -18.41 -2.57
N TRP A 22 27.08 -17.75 -2.67
CA TRP A 22 27.33 -16.48 -1.99
C TRP A 22 26.31 -15.37 -2.31
N LEU A 23 25.71 -15.38 -3.50
CA LEU A 23 24.79 -14.34 -3.96
C LEU A 23 23.37 -14.53 -3.42
N TYR A 24 22.91 -15.78 -3.38
CA TYR A 24 21.54 -16.13 -2.96
C TYR A 24 21.46 -16.80 -1.59
N ARG A 25 22.60 -16.92 -0.88
CA ARG A 25 22.63 -17.45 0.48
C ARG A 25 21.67 -16.66 1.36
N THR A 26 20.74 -17.38 1.95
CA THR A 26 19.76 -16.86 2.88
C THR A 26 19.77 -17.72 4.14
N SER A 27 19.67 -17.06 5.29
CA SER A 27 19.38 -17.66 6.59
C SER A 27 17.90 -18.05 6.71
N THR A 28 17.04 -17.45 5.89
CA THR A 28 15.60 -17.68 5.91
C THR A 28 15.21 -18.69 4.84
N VAL A 29 14.95 -19.94 5.21
CA VAL A 29 14.40 -20.93 4.27
C VAL A 29 12.91 -20.68 4.00
N ARG A 30 12.19 -20.31 5.07
CA ARG A 30 10.75 -20.04 5.04
C ARG A 30 10.42 -18.82 5.89
N CYS A 31 9.71 -17.88 5.29
CA CYS A 31 9.26 -16.66 5.95
C CYS A 31 8.36 -16.97 7.16
N GLY A 32 8.70 -16.39 8.30
CA GLY A 32 8.04 -16.65 9.60
C GLY A 32 8.64 -17.79 10.42
N CYS A 33 9.72 -18.43 9.94
CA CYS A 33 10.46 -19.45 10.67
C CYS A 33 11.90 -19.01 10.94
N GLY A 34 12.46 -19.46 12.06
CA GLY A 34 13.83 -19.12 12.50
C GLY A 34 13.89 -17.93 13.46
N THR A 35 15.11 -17.58 13.85
CA THR A 35 15.39 -16.48 14.79
C THR A 35 15.68 -15.20 14.04
N TRP A 36 14.99 -14.11 14.38
CA TRP A 36 15.29 -12.79 13.81
C TRP A 36 16.57 -12.22 14.43
N ASP A 37 17.40 -11.58 13.61
CA ASP A 37 18.56 -10.82 14.07
C ASP A 37 18.16 -9.59 14.89
N ASN A 38 16.94 -9.10 14.67
CA ASN A 38 16.35 -7.99 15.37
C ASN A 38 14.81 -8.13 15.40
N ASP A 39 14.19 -7.75 16.51
CA ASP A 39 12.73 -7.77 16.68
C ASP A 39 12.24 -6.48 17.36
N PRO A 40 10.92 -6.23 17.45
CA PRO A 40 10.40 -4.99 18.05
C PRO A 40 10.74 -4.77 19.53
N ARG A 41 11.21 -5.79 20.24
CA ARG A 41 11.49 -5.75 21.68
C ARG A 41 12.95 -5.38 21.97
N THR A 42 13.83 -5.48 20.99
CA THR A 42 15.25 -5.13 21.16
C THR A 42 15.43 -3.64 21.46
N CYS A 43 16.52 -3.31 22.16
CA CYS A 43 16.89 -1.93 22.42
C CYS A 43 17.12 -1.13 21.12
N PHE A 44 17.70 -1.77 20.10
CA PHE A 44 17.92 -1.15 18.79
C PHE A 44 16.60 -0.72 18.15
N SER A 45 15.61 -1.62 18.04
CA SER A 45 14.29 -1.27 17.47
C SER A 45 13.60 -0.14 18.20
N ARG A 46 13.63 -0.18 19.54
CA ARG A 46 12.99 0.80 20.41
C ARG A 46 13.63 2.19 20.30
N ALA A 47 14.94 2.27 20.08
CA ALA A 47 15.63 3.54 19.84
C ALA A 47 15.50 4.00 18.39
N PHE A 48 15.64 3.08 17.42
CA PHE A 48 15.67 3.39 16.00
C PHE A 48 14.35 4.01 15.51
N LEU A 49 13.20 3.44 15.88
CA LEU A 49 11.92 3.88 15.33
C LEU A 49 11.58 5.34 15.70
N PRO A 50 11.63 5.78 16.97
CA PRO A 50 11.42 7.19 17.30
C PRO A 50 12.44 8.12 16.63
N LEU A 51 13.72 7.73 16.56
CA LEU A 51 14.76 8.51 15.90
C LEU A 51 14.50 8.67 14.41
N LEU A 52 14.03 7.61 13.73
CA LEU A 52 13.65 7.65 12.32
C LEU A 52 12.51 8.67 12.10
N PHE A 53 11.45 8.64 12.90
CA PHE A 53 10.33 9.57 12.76
C PHE A 53 10.70 11.01 13.15
N ALA A 54 11.48 11.20 14.21
CA ALA A 54 11.97 12.52 14.61
C ALA A 54 12.88 13.13 13.55
N SER A 55 13.84 12.36 13.03
CA SER A 55 14.76 12.80 11.97
C SER A 55 13.99 13.15 10.69
N ALA A 56 13.01 12.34 10.29
CA ALA A 56 12.14 12.65 9.16
C ALA A 56 11.33 13.94 9.37
N GLY A 57 10.83 14.18 10.59
CA GLY A 57 10.16 15.43 10.93
C GLY A 57 11.07 16.64 10.80
N VAL A 58 12.31 16.55 11.28
CA VAL A 58 13.33 17.59 11.12
C VAL A 58 13.66 17.79 9.64
N THR A 59 13.86 16.71 8.87
CA THR A 59 14.17 16.78 7.43
C THR A 59 13.02 17.43 6.65
N LEU A 60 11.76 17.11 6.96
CA LEU A 60 10.59 17.77 6.35
C LEU A 60 10.59 19.27 6.65
N LEU A 61 10.89 19.66 7.90
CA LEU A 61 10.97 21.06 8.29
C LEU A 61 12.19 21.78 7.76
N ALA A 62 13.27 21.08 7.41
CA ALA A 62 14.51 21.65 6.89
C ALA A 62 14.57 21.68 5.34
N ALA A 63 13.81 20.82 4.65
CA ALA A 63 13.83 20.72 3.18
C ALA A 63 13.61 22.09 2.49
N PRO A 64 14.26 22.39 1.35
CA PRO A 64 14.02 23.65 0.65
C PRO A 64 12.56 23.78 0.20
N LYS A 65 12.04 25.01 0.11
CA LYS A 65 10.76 25.27 -0.56
C LYS A 65 11.04 25.32 -2.06
N ASP A 66 10.45 24.42 -2.85
CA ASP A 66 10.71 24.34 -4.29
C ASP A 66 10.05 25.46 -5.13
N PHE A 67 9.56 26.55 -4.51
CA PHE A 67 8.75 27.57 -5.19
C PHE A 67 9.55 28.67 -5.91
N GLU A 68 10.87 28.72 -5.77
CA GLU A 68 11.68 29.82 -6.32
C GLU A 68 12.29 29.54 -7.71
N ASP A 69 12.36 28.29 -8.18
CA ASP A 69 13.18 27.96 -9.37
C ASP A 69 12.41 27.73 -10.69
N THR A 70 11.07 27.70 -10.72
CA THR A 70 10.31 27.44 -11.96
C THR A 70 9.73 28.68 -12.63
N GLY A 71 10.05 29.89 -12.14
CA GLY A 71 9.43 31.15 -12.58
C GLY A 71 10.24 32.00 -13.57
N GLU A 72 11.53 31.73 -13.76
CA GLU A 72 12.39 32.56 -14.65
C GLU A 72 12.93 31.72 -15.80
N SER A 73 12.04 31.32 -16.72
CA SER A 73 12.46 31.09 -18.11
C SER A 73 11.86 32.19 -18.98
N SER A 74 12.69 33.23 -19.17
CA SER A 74 12.74 34.11 -20.33
C SER A 74 11.43 34.80 -20.75
N ASP A 75 11.24 36.02 -20.26
CA ASP A 75 11.20 37.23 -21.08
C ASP A 75 10.87 37.00 -22.57
N ASP A 76 9.57 36.95 -22.87
CA ASP A 76 9.07 37.53 -24.11
C ASP A 76 8.24 38.75 -23.67
N GLU A 77 8.96 39.84 -23.39
CA GLU A 77 8.40 41.17 -23.14
C GLU A 77 7.67 41.64 -24.41
N SER A 78 6.38 41.36 -24.50
CA SER A 78 5.47 42.18 -25.29
C SER A 78 4.71 43.09 -24.34
N GLU A 79 5.26 44.28 -24.10
CA GLU A 79 4.55 45.44 -23.54
C GLU A 79 3.27 45.66 -24.33
N VAL A 80 2.12 45.33 -23.73
CA VAL A 80 0.82 45.83 -24.16
C VAL A 80 0.19 46.50 -22.95
N ASP A 81 0.39 47.81 -22.87
CA ASP A 81 -0.37 48.72 -22.02
C ASP A 81 -1.84 48.66 -22.43
N GLU A 82 -2.69 48.01 -21.63
CA GLU A 82 -4.13 48.28 -21.67
C GLU A 82 -4.75 48.21 -20.26
N GLU A 83 -4.92 49.40 -19.72
CA GLU A 83 -5.59 49.75 -18.47
C GLU A 83 -7.10 49.49 -18.63
N GLY A 84 -7.55 48.30 -18.24
CA GLY A 84 -8.97 47.93 -18.23
C GLY A 84 -9.30 46.95 -17.12
N ASP A 85 -10.18 47.37 -16.21
CA ASP A 85 -10.81 46.60 -15.11
C ASP A 85 -11.66 45.42 -15.66
N LEU A 86 -11.00 44.48 -16.34
CA LEU A 86 -11.61 43.28 -16.90
C LEU A 86 -11.62 42.20 -15.81
N LEU A 87 -12.82 41.93 -15.30
CA LEU A 87 -13.18 40.73 -14.55
C LEU A 87 -12.40 39.51 -15.10
N GLU A 88 -11.41 39.03 -14.35
CA GLU A 88 -10.62 37.86 -14.76
C GLU A 88 -11.59 36.73 -15.13
N PRO A 89 -11.55 36.22 -16.37
CA PRO A 89 -12.42 35.13 -16.78
C PRO A 89 -12.17 33.95 -15.84
N PRO A 90 -13.23 33.20 -15.46
CA PRO A 90 -13.10 32.09 -14.53
C PRO A 90 -12.04 31.12 -15.06
N LYS A 91 -10.96 30.93 -14.28
CA LYS A 91 -9.87 29.98 -14.60
C LYS A 91 -10.48 28.65 -15.01
N GLU A 92 -10.39 28.30 -16.29
CA GLU A 92 -10.86 27.01 -16.79
C GLU A 92 -10.15 25.91 -16.00
N THR A 93 -10.93 25.06 -15.33
CA THR A 93 -10.35 23.93 -14.60
C THR A 93 -9.74 22.98 -15.63
N PRO A 94 -8.43 22.69 -15.58
CA PRO A 94 -7.79 21.82 -16.56
C PRO A 94 -8.52 20.47 -16.60
N VAL A 95 -8.82 20.00 -17.80
CA VAL A 95 -9.43 18.69 -18.03
C VAL A 95 -8.48 17.65 -17.45
N ARG A 96 -8.89 16.96 -16.38
CA ARG A 96 -8.05 15.93 -15.76
C ARG A 96 -7.95 14.74 -16.72
N GLU A 97 -6.74 14.50 -17.20
CA GLU A 97 -6.43 13.30 -17.96
C GLU A 97 -6.59 12.04 -17.10
N ARG A 98 -7.04 10.96 -17.74
CA ARG A 98 -7.17 9.67 -17.09
C ARG A 98 -5.78 9.06 -16.87
N LEU A 99 -5.53 8.57 -15.66
CA LEU A 99 -4.25 7.95 -15.28
C LEU A 99 -4.22 6.46 -15.70
N TRP A 100 -3.93 6.22 -16.98
CA TRP A 100 -3.97 4.88 -17.58
C TRP A 100 -3.03 3.87 -16.91
N HIS A 101 -1.83 4.29 -16.53
CA HIS A 101 -0.84 3.43 -15.86
C HIS A 101 -1.38 2.84 -14.53
N LEU A 102 -2.14 3.61 -13.75
CA LEU A 102 -2.76 3.11 -12.51
C LEU A 102 -3.86 2.09 -12.80
N ASP A 103 -4.63 2.31 -13.86
CA ASP A 103 -5.67 1.37 -14.27
C ASP A 103 -5.06 0.03 -14.72
N TYR A 104 -4.01 0.07 -15.56
CA TYR A 104 -3.27 -1.14 -15.95
C TYR A 104 -2.69 -1.87 -14.73
N ALA A 105 -1.96 -1.15 -13.87
CA ALA A 105 -1.38 -1.73 -12.66
C ALA A 105 -2.46 -2.39 -11.78
N ARG A 106 -3.62 -1.75 -11.59
CA ARG A 106 -4.75 -2.31 -10.84
C ARG A 106 -5.29 -3.59 -11.49
N ILE A 107 -5.53 -3.58 -12.80
CA ILE A 107 -6.06 -4.75 -13.53
C ILE A 107 -5.11 -5.95 -13.35
N ILE A 108 -3.81 -5.75 -13.49
CA ILE A 108 -2.81 -6.81 -13.34
C ILE A 108 -2.71 -7.27 -11.87
N CYS A 109 -2.77 -6.36 -10.89
CA CYS A 109 -2.80 -6.70 -9.47
C CYS A 109 -4.00 -7.60 -9.13
N VAL A 110 -5.19 -7.27 -9.66
CA VAL A 110 -6.38 -8.10 -9.49
C VAL A 110 -6.18 -9.45 -10.15
N ALA A 111 -5.65 -9.52 -11.37
CA ALA A 111 -5.36 -10.79 -12.02
C ALA A 111 -4.38 -11.66 -11.20
N CYS A 112 -3.34 -11.07 -10.60
CA CYS A 112 -2.43 -11.78 -9.71
C CYS A 112 -3.14 -12.32 -8.46
N THR A 113 -4.04 -11.52 -7.87
CA THR A 113 -4.87 -11.92 -6.72
C THR A 113 -5.77 -13.11 -7.08
N VAL A 114 -6.43 -13.05 -8.25
CA VAL A 114 -7.24 -14.15 -8.79
C VAL A 114 -6.41 -15.42 -8.93
N THR A 115 -5.22 -15.32 -9.53
CA THR A 115 -4.30 -16.45 -9.72
C THR A 115 -3.94 -17.08 -8.37
N GLU A 116 -3.53 -16.28 -7.39
CA GLU A 116 -3.18 -16.76 -6.05
C GLU A 116 -4.36 -17.50 -5.38
N HIS A 117 -5.52 -16.86 -5.34
CA HIS A 117 -6.72 -17.36 -4.65
C HIS A 117 -7.47 -18.47 -5.40
N SER A 118 -7.10 -18.76 -6.65
CA SER A 118 -7.75 -19.78 -7.49
C SER A 118 -6.84 -20.97 -7.78
N GLY A 119 -5.92 -21.28 -6.86
CA GLY A 119 -5.06 -22.47 -6.90
C GLY A 119 -3.58 -22.18 -7.12
N GLY A 120 -3.22 -20.94 -7.42
CA GLY A 120 -1.84 -20.49 -7.56
C GLY A 120 -1.13 -20.26 -6.23
N ARG A 121 -1.30 -21.13 -5.22
CA ARG A 121 -0.62 -20.96 -3.92
C ARG A 121 0.90 -20.90 -4.08
N HIS A 122 1.46 -21.67 -5.02
CA HIS A 122 2.89 -21.63 -5.33
C HIS A 122 3.35 -20.30 -5.94
N TYR A 123 2.44 -19.56 -6.60
CA TYR A 123 2.76 -18.27 -7.21
C TYR A 123 3.20 -17.25 -6.16
N SER A 124 2.40 -17.06 -5.12
CA SER A 124 2.79 -16.22 -4.00
C SER A 124 3.79 -16.90 -3.09
N ASP A 125 3.66 -18.19 -2.76
CA ASP A 125 4.59 -18.89 -1.85
C ASP A 125 6.05 -18.87 -2.33
N ARG A 126 6.29 -18.89 -3.65
CA ARG A 126 7.63 -18.75 -4.26
C ARG A 126 7.95 -17.32 -4.70
N ASN A 127 7.05 -16.38 -4.40
CA ASN A 127 7.17 -14.98 -4.78
C ASN A 127 7.52 -14.78 -6.27
N LEU A 128 6.84 -15.52 -7.15
CA LEU A 128 7.08 -15.49 -8.59
C LEU A 128 6.81 -14.08 -9.13
N VAL A 129 7.74 -13.55 -9.93
CA VAL A 129 7.71 -12.17 -10.45
C VAL A 129 7.51 -11.14 -9.32
N TRP A 130 8.03 -11.45 -8.13
CA TRP A 130 7.97 -10.57 -6.96
C TRP A 130 6.55 -10.18 -6.55
N VAL A 131 5.55 -11.04 -6.81
CA VAL A 131 4.13 -10.74 -6.57
C VAL A 131 3.85 -10.21 -5.15
N GLN A 132 4.58 -10.68 -4.14
CA GLN A 132 4.42 -10.22 -2.76
C GLN A 132 4.91 -8.79 -2.52
N GLN A 133 5.79 -8.28 -3.39
CA GLN A 133 6.49 -6.98 -3.26
C GLN A 133 5.83 -5.87 -4.07
N TRP A 134 4.85 -6.15 -4.93
CA TRP A 134 4.21 -5.07 -5.69
C TRP A 134 2.69 -5.16 -5.77
N VAL A 135 2.07 -6.35 -5.74
CA VAL A 135 0.61 -6.44 -5.91
C VAL A 135 -0.13 -5.71 -4.80
N LEU A 136 0.11 -6.08 -3.54
CA LEU A 136 -0.56 -5.43 -2.42
C LEU A 136 -0.10 -3.97 -2.27
N PRO A 137 1.21 -3.65 -2.35
CA PRO A 137 1.65 -2.27 -2.31
C PRO A 137 1.01 -1.36 -3.37
N TYR A 138 0.93 -1.83 -4.62
CA TYR A 138 0.31 -1.07 -5.71
C TYR A 138 -1.17 -0.85 -5.46
N LEU A 139 -1.90 -1.88 -5.01
CA LEU A 139 -3.32 -1.74 -4.69
C LEU A 139 -3.56 -0.62 -3.66
N TYR A 140 -2.81 -0.59 -2.56
CA TYR A 140 -2.94 0.46 -1.54
C TYR A 140 -2.54 1.83 -2.03
N THR A 141 -1.42 1.97 -2.75
CA THR A 141 -1.00 3.24 -3.34
C THR A 141 -2.00 3.76 -4.38
N ILE A 142 -2.50 2.90 -5.28
CA ILE A 142 -3.55 3.23 -6.25
C ILE A 142 -4.83 3.63 -5.54
N SER A 143 -5.22 2.94 -4.46
CA SER A 143 -6.41 3.28 -3.68
C SER A 143 -6.28 4.64 -2.99
N GLY A 144 -5.11 4.99 -2.46
CA GLY A 144 -4.82 6.32 -1.93
C GLY A 144 -4.93 7.42 -3.00
N THR A 145 -4.35 7.18 -4.17
CA THR A 145 -4.47 8.08 -5.34
C THR A 145 -5.91 8.23 -5.79
N ALA A 146 -6.66 7.13 -5.90
CA ALA A 146 -8.06 7.12 -6.28
C ALA A 146 -8.94 7.86 -5.26
N PHE A 147 -8.62 7.75 -3.97
CA PHE A 147 -9.30 8.50 -2.91
C PHE A 147 -9.08 10.01 -3.07
N MET A 148 -7.86 10.46 -3.39
CA MET A 148 -7.59 11.87 -3.70
C MET A 148 -8.28 12.36 -4.97
N LEU A 149 -8.32 11.53 -6.01
CA LEU A 149 -9.00 11.82 -7.27
C LEU A 149 -10.51 11.95 -7.12
N SER A 150 -11.11 11.18 -6.21
CA SER A 150 -12.57 11.16 -6.00
C SER A 150 -13.10 12.53 -5.62
N ARG A 151 -14.06 13.04 -6.42
CA ARG A 151 -14.86 14.24 -6.11
C ARG A 151 -16.07 13.95 -5.23
N SER A 152 -16.39 12.67 -5.03
CA SER A 152 -17.54 12.28 -4.22
C SER A 152 -17.31 12.64 -2.76
N GLY A 153 -18.36 13.14 -2.10
CA GLY A 153 -18.36 13.31 -0.65
C GLY A 153 -18.08 11.97 0.05
N LEU A 154 -17.54 12.03 1.27
CA LEU A 154 -17.10 10.85 2.01
C LEU A 154 -18.22 9.80 2.11
N CYS A 155 -19.45 10.20 2.48
CA CYS A 155 -20.57 9.27 2.60
C CYS A 155 -20.88 8.52 1.29
N LEU A 156 -20.84 9.19 0.14
CA LEU A 156 -21.08 8.56 -1.16
C LEU A 156 -19.91 7.64 -1.55
N TYR A 157 -18.68 8.02 -1.22
CA TYR A 157 -17.50 7.18 -1.42
C TYR A 157 -17.59 5.89 -0.59
N GLU A 158 -17.89 6.01 0.71
CA GLU A 158 -18.12 4.87 1.61
C GLU A 158 -19.27 3.98 1.14
N PHE A 159 -20.38 4.58 0.71
CA PHE A 159 -21.52 3.84 0.19
C PHE A 159 -21.15 2.98 -1.04
N ARG A 160 -20.34 3.52 -1.96
CA ARG A 160 -19.84 2.75 -3.12
C ARG A 160 -18.96 1.58 -2.69
N LEU A 161 -18.05 1.79 -1.72
CA LEU A 161 -17.23 0.71 -1.17
C LEU A 161 -18.10 -0.34 -0.46
N LEU A 162 -19.11 0.07 0.28
CA LEU A 162 -20.07 -0.81 0.94
C LEU A 162 -20.82 -1.68 -0.07
N LEU A 163 -21.28 -1.12 -1.21
CA LEU A 163 -21.93 -1.90 -2.26
C LEU A 163 -21.01 -2.98 -2.82
N VAL A 164 -19.74 -2.67 -3.07
CA VAL A 164 -18.73 -3.63 -3.53
C VAL A 164 -18.48 -4.72 -2.48
N PHE A 165 -18.35 -4.32 -1.21
CA PHE A 165 -18.19 -5.24 -0.09
C PHE A 165 -19.37 -6.21 0.04
N LEU A 166 -20.60 -5.70 -0.03
CA LEU A 166 -21.82 -6.50 0.03
C LEU A 166 -21.92 -7.47 -1.15
N ALA A 167 -21.66 -7.00 -2.37
CA ALA A 167 -21.71 -7.84 -3.57
C ALA A 167 -20.72 -9.02 -3.48
N GLY A 168 -19.45 -8.76 -3.13
CA GLY A 168 -18.44 -9.81 -2.99
C GLY A 168 -18.72 -10.76 -1.81
N THR A 169 -19.15 -10.22 -0.67
CA THR A 169 -19.49 -11.06 0.51
C THR A 169 -20.68 -11.95 0.24
N MET A 170 -21.72 -11.44 -0.44
CA MET A 170 -22.88 -12.25 -0.83
C MET A 170 -22.50 -13.34 -1.83
N ALA A 171 -21.65 -13.04 -2.82
CA ALA A 171 -21.14 -14.05 -3.75
C ALA A 171 -20.36 -15.16 -3.02
N ASN A 172 -19.49 -14.78 -2.07
CA ASN A 172 -18.74 -15.72 -1.24
C ASN A 172 -19.65 -16.59 -0.35
N LEU A 173 -20.70 -16.00 0.23
CA LEU A 173 -21.68 -16.70 1.05
C LEU A 173 -22.48 -17.71 0.23
N VAL A 174 -22.98 -17.30 -0.94
CA VAL A 174 -23.67 -18.21 -1.88
C VAL A 174 -22.76 -19.37 -2.25
N ALA A 175 -21.49 -19.10 -2.57
CA ALA A 175 -20.52 -20.15 -2.88
C ALA A 175 -20.27 -21.10 -1.70
N ASP A 176 -20.18 -20.58 -0.46
CA ASP A 176 -20.02 -21.43 0.73
C ASP A 176 -21.25 -22.33 0.94
N ILE A 177 -22.47 -21.81 0.73
CA ILE A 177 -23.73 -22.57 0.81
C ILE A 177 -23.76 -23.67 -0.25
N VAL A 178 -23.51 -23.32 -1.51
CA VAL A 178 -23.55 -24.26 -2.65
C VAL A 178 -22.49 -25.35 -2.49
N SER A 179 -21.31 -25.02 -1.96
CA SER A 179 -20.20 -25.97 -1.77
C SER A 179 -20.31 -26.77 -0.46
N GLY A 180 -21.36 -26.58 0.34
CA GLY A 180 -21.54 -27.24 1.63
C GLY A 180 -20.48 -26.89 2.69
N ARG A 181 -19.80 -25.75 2.58
CA ARG A 181 -18.82 -25.29 3.58
C ARG A 181 -19.54 -24.76 4.82
N ASP A 182 -18.95 -24.96 6.00
CA ASP A 182 -19.50 -24.48 7.27
C ASP A 182 -19.36 -22.95 7.43
N TRP A 183 -20.20 -22.20 6.71
CA TRP A 183 -20.24 -20.75 6.80
C TRP A 183 -20.82 -20.26 8.12
N ARG A 184 -21.66 -21.05 8.79
CA ARG A 184 -22.33 -20.66 10.04
C ARG A 184 -21.33 -20.50 11.18
N ASN A 185 -20.39 -21.44 11.30
CA ASN A 185 -19.33 -21.36 12.31
C ASN A 185 -18.07 -20.65 11.80
N ASN A 186 -18.00 -20.31 10.50
CA ASN A 186 -16.83 -19.67 9.88
C ASN A 186 -17.17 -18.41 9.05
N VAL A 187 -18.10 -17.59 9.55
CA VAL A 187 -18.50 -16.31 8.91
C VAL A 187 -17.28 -15.41 8.66
N GLY A 188 -16.29 -15.46 9.56
CA GLY A 188 -15.04 -14.72 9.43
C GLY A 188 -14.32 -15.02 8.10
N ASN A 189 -14.22 -16.28 7.68
CA ASN A 189 -13.58 -16.63 6.41
C ASN A 189 -14.40 -16.25 5.17
N THR A 190 -15.73 -16.17 5.29
CA THR A 190 -16.60 -15.67 4.21
C THR A 190 -16.36 -14.17 3.99
N VAL A 191 -16.24 -13.40 5.08
CA VAL A 191 -16.03 -11.94 5.06
C VAL A 191 -14.58 -11.55 4.79
N PHE A 192 -13.61 -12.28 5.35
CA PHE A 192 -12.19 -11.93 5.33
C PHE A 192 -11.61 -11.77 3.92
N GLN A 193 -12.19 -12.44 2.93
CA GLN A 193 -11.79 -12.33 1.53
C GLN A 193 -12.05 -10.94 0.94
N MET A 194 -12.98 -10.19 1.54
CA MET A 194 -13.29 -8.79 1.24
C MET A 194 -12.68 -7.81 2.26
N ALA A 195 -11.78 -8.27 3.15
CA ALA A 195 -11.19 -7.44 4.20
C ALA A 195 -10.43 -6.22 3.65
N TYR A 196 -9.87 -6.32 2.44
CA TYR A 196 -9.24 -5.19 1.77
C TYR A 196 -10.19 -3.99 1.64
N ILE A 197 -11.45 -4.19 1.22
CA ILE A 197 -12.44 -3.11 1.13
C ILE A 197 -12.78 -2.54 2.50
N LEU A 198 -12.91 -3.37 3.53
CA LEU A 198 -13.14 -2.90 4.91
C LEU A 198 -11.99 -2.00 5.39
N VAL A 199 -10.75 -2.39 5.08
CA VAL A 199 -9.58 -1.55 5.38
C VAL A 199 -9.67 -0.22 4.62
N LEU A 200 -10.01 -0.25 3.33
CA LEU A 200 -10.16 0.99 2.56
C LEU A 200 -11.19 1.94 3.18
N MET A 201 -12.35 1.43 3.61
CA MET A 201 -13.40 2.23 4.28
C MET A 201 -12.88 2.89 5.57
N VAL A 202 -12.15 2.13 6.39
CA VAL A 202 -11.54 2.66 7.63
C VAL A 202 -10.50 3.74 7.29
N LEU A 203 -9.64 3.50 6.30
CA LEU A 203 -8.61 4.45 5.88
C LEU A 203 -9.20 5.72 5.27
N SER A 204 -10.23 5.63 4.42
CA SER A 204 -10.88 6.81 3.83
C SER A 204 -11.58 7.66 4.88
N PHE A 205 -12.22 7.04 5.88
CA PHE A 205 -12.79 7.77 7.00
C PHE A 205 -11.72 8.49 7.83
N LEU A 206 -10.67 7.76 8.22
CA LEU A 206 -9.57 8.27 9.04
C LEU A 206 -8.81 9.42 8.36
N LEU A 207 -8.60 9.31 7.04
CA LEU A 207 -7.74 10.21 6.26
C LEU A 207 -8.53 11.28 5.48
N ALA A 208 -9.85 11.33 5.59
CA ALA A 208 -10.67 12.37 4.97
C ALA A 208 -10.25 13.81 5.36
N PRO A 209 -9.93 14.10 6.64
CA PRO A 209 -9.42 15.42 7.03
C PRO A 209 -8.06 15.73 6.39
N LEU A 210 -7.18 14.73 6.29
CA LEU A 210 -5.87 14.88 5.65
C LEU A 210 -6.03 15.19 4.16
N LYS A 211 -6.92 14.48 3.45
CA LYS A 211 -7.26 14.76 2.04
C LYS A 211 -7.59 16.25 1.83
N LYS A 212 -8.45 16.83 2.69
CA LYS A 212 -8.82 18.25 2.61
C LYS A 212 -7.62 19.17 2.85
N ALA A 213 -6.74 18.83 3.79
CA ALA A 213 -5.54 19.62 4.08
C ALA A 213 -4.53 19.57 2.93
N LEU A 214 -4.33 18.40 2.32
CA LEU A 214 -3.47 18.22 1.15
C LEU A 214 -3.99 19.02 -0.05
N GLN A 215 -5.30 18.97 -0.32
CA GLN A 215 -5.95 19.76 -1.38
C GLN A 215 -5.82 21.26 -1.14
N TRP A 216 -6.16 21.71 0.07
CA TRP A 216 -6.02 23.12 0.45
C TRP A 216 -4.58 23.60 0.29
N ARG A 217 -3.60 22.82 0.74
CA ARG A 217 -2.19 23.21 0.61
C ARG A 217 -1.73 23.24 -0.85
N ALA A 218 -2.28 22.39 -1.72
CA ALA A 218 -1.98 22.45 -3.15
C ALA A 218 -2.58 23.69 -3.83
N GLU A 219 -3.76 24.14 -3.39
CA GLU A 219 -4.38 25.39 -3.86
C GLU A 219 -3.67 26.63 -3.32
N TYR A 220 -3.16 26.57 -2.08
CA TYR A 220 -2.52 27.69 -1.39
C TYR A 220 -1.09 27.31 -0.92
N PRO A 221 -0.15 27.12 -1.86
CA PRO A 221 1.18 26.62 -1.54
C PRO A 221 2.00 27.56 -0.66
N THR A 222 1.92 28.87 -0.90
CA THR A 222 2.69 29.90 -0.20
C THR A 222 2.00 30.42 1.07
N ALA A 223 0.69 30.18 1.20
CA ALA A 223 -0.09 30.70 2.33
C ALA A 223 0.38 30.11 3.67
N PRO A 224 0.32 30.86 4.78
CA PRO A 224 0.56 30.28 6.10
C PRO A 224 -0.49 29.20 6.40
N ALA A 225 -0.09 28.12 7.07
CA ALA A 225 -1.03 27.05 7.44
C ALA A 225 -2.20 27.61 8.25
N THR A 226 -3.43 27.23 7.88
CA THR A 226 -4.66 27.64 8.61
C THR A 226 -4.64 27.14 10.05
N HIS A 227 -5.39 27.81 10.93
CA HIS A 227 -5.52 27.39 12.33
C HIS A 227 -5.98 25.92 12.46
N HIS A 228 -6.89 25.48 11.58
CA HIS A 228 -7.37 24.09 11.54
C HIS A 228 -6.25 23.09 11.24
N ILE A 229 -5.39 23.37 10.23
CA ILE A 229 -4.26 22.50 9.91
C ILE A 229 -3.25 22.46 11.07
N ARG A 230 -2.98 23.60 11.71
CA ARG A 230 -2.10 23.67 12.89
C ARG A 230 -2.62 22.81 14.04
N LEU A 231 -3.89 22.96 14.38
CA LEU A 231 -4.55 22.21 15.46
C LEU A 231 -4.51 20.70 15.19
N LEU A 232 -4.88 20.27 13.97
CA LEU A 232 -4.85 18.85 13.62
C LEU A 232 -3.43 18.28 13.57
N THR A 233 -2.45 19.05 13.09
CA THR A 233 -1.04 18.64 13.11
C THR A 233 -0.56 18.43 14.55
N ALA A 234 -0.89 19.35 15.46
CA ALA A 234 -0.57 19.22 16.88
C ALA A 234 -1.28 18.03 17.53
N LEU A 235 -2.57 17.82 17.23
CA LEU A 235 -3.33 16.65 17.70
C LEU A 235 -2.66 15.35 17.26
N TRP A 236 -2.29 15.22 15.99
CA TRP A 236 -1.61 14.03 15.47
C TRP A 236 -0.20 13.85 16.06
N ALA A 237 0.51 14.94 16.38
CA ALA A 237 1.78 14.87 17.10
C ALA A 237 1.60 14.25 18.49
N VAL A 238 0.58 14.68 19.25
CA VAL A 238 0.26 14.13 20.57
C VAL A 238 -0.18 12.67 20.47
N LEU A 239 -1.06 12.36 19.52
CA LEU A 239 -1.50 10.98 19.26
C LEU A 239 -0.34 10.07 18.85
N ALA A 240 0.65 10.56 18.10
CA ALA A 240 1.85 9.80 17.76
C ALA A 240 2.80 9.63 18.96
N ALA A 241 2.98 10.67 19.78
CA ALA A 241 3.89 10.64 20.91
C ALA A 241 3.54 9.57 21.95
N ALA A 242 2.24 9.38 22.27
CA ALA A 242 1.85 8.43 23.30
C ALA A 242 2.25 6.98 22.96
N PRO A 243 1.89 6.40 21.79
CA PRO A 243 2.35 5.07 21.39
C PRO A 243 3.87 4.93 21.30
N PHE A 244 4.60 5.98 20.89
CA PHE A 244 6.07 5.96 20.92
C PHE A 244 6.60 5.77 22.34
N VAL A 245 6.05 6.49 23.31
CA VAL A 245 6.42 6.33 24.73
C VAL A 245 6.14 4.90 25.20
N TYR A 246 4.97 4.35 24.90
CA TYR A 246 4.65 2.95 25.24
C TYR A 246 5.57 1.94 24.55
N PHE A 247 5.90 2.16 23.27
CA PHE A 247 6.79 1.30 22.51
C PHE A 247 8.22 1.31 23.06
N VAL A 248 8.76 2.51 23.35
CA VAL A 248 10.09 2.68 23.95
C VAL A 248 10.14 2.07 25.35
N GLY A 249 9.11 2.28 26.16
CA GLY A 249 8.97 1.68 27.49
C GLY A 249 8.81 0.16 27.47
N GLY A 250 8.49 -0.43 26.32
CA GLY A 250 8.21 -1.86 26.20
C GLY A 250 6.92 -2.28 26.88
N TRP A 251 5.98 -1.35 27.07
CA TRP A 251 4.71 -1.60 27.75
C TRP A 251 3.68 -2.15 26.79
N SER A 252 2.97 -3.20 27.19
CA SER A 252 1.81 -3.72 26.47
C SER A 252 0.54 -2.99 26.90
N LEU A 253 -0.29 -2.57 25.94
CA LEU A 253 -1.61 -1.99 26.25
C LEU A 253 -2.60 -3.02 26.80
N ILE A 254 -2.40 -4.29 26.44
CA ILE A 254 -3.25 -5.41 26.86
C ILE A 254 -2.35 -6.45 27.51
N ASP A 255 -2.67 -6.81 28.75
CA ASP A 255 -1.97 -7.89 29.45
C ASP A 255 -2.37 -9.24 28.83
N PRO A 256 -1.44 -9.97 28.18
CA PRO A 256 -1.75 -11.23 27.51
C PRO A 256 -2.27 -12.31 28.45
N TYR A 257 -2.02 -12.23 29.77
CA TYR A 257 -2.51 -13.23 30.73
C TYR A 257 -4.02 -13.16 30.98
N HIS A 258 -4.63 -11.99 30.78
CA HIS A 258 -6.06 -11.77 31.03
C HIS A 258 -6.94 -11.95 29.79
N VAL A 259 -6.34 -12.40 28.69
CA VAL A 259 -6.97 -12.45 27.39
C VAL A 259 -7.61 -13.81 27.14
N GLN A 260 -8.91 -13.93 27.42
CA GLN A 260 -9.71 -15.11 27.09
C GLN A 260 -10.65 -14.86 25.89
N GLY A 261 -11.04 -15.92 25.17
CA GLY A 261 -12.04 -15.85 24.10
C GLY A 261 -11.54 -15.24 22.78
N MET A 262 -12.20 -14.17 22.31
CA MET A 262 -12.06 -13.60 20.96
C MET A 262 -10.60 -13.24 20.59
N LEU A 263 -9.83 -12.70 21.53
CA LEU A 263 -8.44 -12.32 21.26
C LEU A 263 -7.50 -13.53 21.09
N LYS A 264 -7.84 -14.71 21.63
CA LYS A 264 -7.07 -15.93 21.37
C LYS A 264 -7.14 -16.30 19.88
N ASN A 265 -8.31 -16.13 19.27
CA ASN A 265 -8.49 -16.31 17.82
C ASN A 265 -7.78 -15.21 17.02
N ALA A 266 -7.63 -14.00 17.58
CA ALA A 266 -6.90 -12.92 16.94
C ALA A 266 -5.39 -13.19 16.80
N LYS A 267 -4.80 -14.03 17.64
CA LYS A 267 -3.37 -14.41 17.59
C LYS A 267 -2.95 -15.06 16.27
N HIS A 268 -3.89 -15.52 15.46
CA HIS A 268 -3.58 -16.11 14.17
C HIS A 268 -4.19 -15.38 12.99
N SER A 269 -4.85 -14.24 13.24
CA SER A 269 -5.48 -13.41 12.21
C SER A 269 -4.67 -12.14 11.95
N GLY A 270 -5.09 -11.34 10.97
CA GLY A 270 -4.51 -10.01 10.72
C GLY A 270 -4.72 -9.00 11.85
N LEU A 271 -5.51 -9.34 12.89
CA LEU A 271 -5.70 -8.49 14.08
C LEU A 271 -4.60 -8.69 15.13
N GLU A 272 -3.70 -9.67 14.95
CA GLU A 272 -2.62 -9.93 15.90
C GLU A 272 -1.79 -8.67 16.16
N SER A 273 -1.42 -7.94 15.11
CA SER A 273 -0.65 -6.69 15.23
C SER A 273 -1.37 -5.63 16.06
N ILE A 274 -2.70 -5.52 15.95
CA ILE A 274 -3.49 -4.50 16.66
C ILE A 274 -3.55 -4.81 18.15
N PHE A 275 -3.71 -6.07 18.53
CA PHE A 275 -3.90 -6.44 19.94
C PHE A 275 -2.60 -6.74 20.67
N TYR A 276 -1.67 -7.45 20.03
CA TYR A 276 -0.43 -7.91 20.68
C TYR A 276 0.76 -6.97 20.44
N GLN A 277 0.68 -6.13 19.41
CA GLN A 277 1.74 -5.17 19.07
C GLN A 277 1.20 -3.74 18.94
N ALA A 278 0.13 -3.45 19.67
CA ALA A 278 -0.60 -2.20 19.62
C ALA A 278 0.31 -0.95 19.69
N PRO A 279 1.29 -0.84 20.63
CA PRO A 279 2.16 0.33 20.70
C PRO A 279 2.97 0.54 19.41
N LEU A 280 3.56 -0.52 18.86
CA LEU A 280 4.30 -0.45 17.60
C LEU A 280 3.37 -0.08 16.44
N PHE A 281 2.23 -0.76 16.33
CA PHE A 281 1.24 -0.53 15.28
C PHE A 281 0.78 0.94 15.28
N PHE A 282 0.38 1.47 16.43
CA PHE A 282 -0.08 2.86 16.57
C PHE A 282 1.06 3.87 16.43
N ALA A 283 2.25 3.61 16.95
CA ALA A 283 3.41 4.50 16.79
C ALA A 283 3.75 4.71 15.31
N ARG A 284 3.77 3.61 14.53
CA ARG A 284 4.00 3.69 13.08
C ARG A 284 2.86 4.39 12.36
N SER A 285 1.60 4.00 12.64
CA SER A 285 0.43 4.56 11.95
C SER A 285 0.28 6.06 12.21
N PHE A 286 0.24 6.44 13.48
CA PHE A 286 0.01 7.82 13.89
C PHE A 286 1.24 8.68 13.62
N GLY A 287 2.45 8.13 13.78
CA GLY A 287 3.68 8.80 13.36
C GLY A 287 3.66 9.12 11.86
N PHE A 288 3.20 8.19 11.02
CA PHE A 288 3.17 8.39 9.56
C PHE A 288 2.12 9.42 9.16
N ILE A 289 0.93 9.35 9.76
CA ILE A 289 -0.13 10.36 9.58
C ILE A 289 0.37 11.74 10.03
N PHE A 290 1.04 11.82 11.18
CA PHE A 290 1.65 13.05 11.68
C PHE A 290 2.65 13.64 10.69
N LEU A 291 3.56 12.83 10.12
CA LEU A 291 4.51 13.31 9.10
C LEU A 291 3.80 13.84 7.85
N ALA A 292 2.70 13.21 7.41
CA ALA A 292 1.90 13.71 6.30
C ALA A 292 1.21 15.06 6.63
N TRP A 293 0.70 15.21 7.86
CA TRP A 293 0.19 16.49 8.35
C TRP A 293 1.29 17.56 8.46
N LEU A 294 2.48 17.17 8.91
CA LEU A 294 3.64 18.07 9.00
C LEU A 294 4.09 18.55 7.62
N ALA A 295 4.03 17.68 6.59
CA ALA A 295 4.24 18.07 5.21
C ALA A 295 3.19 19.10 4.73
N ALA A 296 1.91 18.87 5.03
CA ALA A 296 0.84 19.84 4.75
C ALA A 296 0.99 21.15 5.52
N PHE A 297 1.47 21.09 6.76
CA PHE A 297 1.73 22.27 7.59
C PHE A 297 2.89 23.10 7.02
N SER A 298 4.03 22.45 6.74
CA SER A 298 5.26 23.12 6.29
C SER A 298 5.21 23.68 4.87
N GLY A 299 4.35 23.13 4.02
CA GLY A 299 4.25 23.51 2.60
C GLY A 299 5.45 23.06 1.76
N LYS A 300 6.27 22.13 2.27
CA LYS A 300 7.46 21.58 1.59
C LYS A 300 7.10 20.27 0.88
N THR A 301 6.46 20.43 -0.28
CA THR A 301 5.63 19.39 -0.88
C THR A 301 6.39 18.35 -1.72
N ALA A 302 7.42 18.74 -2.49
CA ALA A 302 8.06 17.82 -3.45
C ALA A 302 8.95 16.75 -2.79
N TRP A 303 9.57 17.06 -1.65
CA TRP A 303 10.41 16.12 -0.91
C TRP A 303 9.62 15.16 -0.01
N ALA A 304 8.39 15.53 0.34
CA ALA A 304 7.62 14.79 1.33
C ALA A 304 7.38 13.34 0.92
N GLY A 305 7.10 13.06 -0.36
CA GLY A 305 6.93 11.70 -0.85
C GLY A 305 8.18 10.82 -0.67
N TRP A 306 9.38 11.34 -0.98
CA TRP A 306 10.63 10.61 -0.77
C TRP A 306 10.91 10.34 0.70
N ILE A 307 10.76 11.36 1.55
CA ILE A 307 11.02 11.23 3.00
C ILE A 307 10.06 10.20 3.61
N LEU A 308 8.76 10.29 3.33
CA LEU A 308 7.78 9.34 3.85
C LEU A 308 8.04 7.92 3.32
N MET A 309 8.44 7.79 2.06
CA MET A 309 8.79 6.49 1.51
C MET A 309 10.00 5.87 2.23
N VAL A 310 11.07 6.63 2.45
CA VAL A 310 12.24 6.17 3.24
C VAL A 310 11.83 5.76 4.64
N VAL A 311 10.99 6.55 5.33
CA VAL A 311 10.49 6.23 6.68
C VAL A 311 9.71 4.90 6.67
N SER A 312 8.82 4.71 5.71
CA SER A 312 8.04 3.47 5.59
C SER A 312 8.98 2.26 5.46
N TYR A 313 9.87 2.25 4.48
CA TYR A 313 10.71 1.08 4.20
C TYR A 313 11.80 0.86 5.24
N ALA A 314 12.44 1.92 5.74
CA ALA A 314 13.44 1.78 6.80
C ALA A 314 12.81 1.17 8.06
N ALA A 315 11.60 1.61 8.44
CA ALA A 315 10.89 1.01 9.57
C ALA A 315 10.56 -0.49 9.34
N HIS A 316 10.34 -0.95 8.10
CA HIS A 316 10.16 -2.38 7.81
C HIS A 316 11.44 -3.21 7.85
N ILE A 317 12.53 -2.62 7.39
CA ILE A 317 13.83 -3.30 7.34
C ILE A 317 14.37 -3.50 8.76
N PHE A 318 14.29 -2.44 9.57
CA PHE A 318 14.91 -2.43 10.88
C PHE A 318 13.98 -2.85 12.01
N VAL A 319 12.66 -2.64 11.93
CA VAL A 319 11.71 -3.03 12.98
C VAL A 319 10.69 -4.02 12.39
N PRO A 320 11.12 -5.28 12.14
CA PRO A 320 10.25 -6.29 11.56
C PRO A 320 9.14 -6.68 12.54
N PHE A 321 7.95 -6.96 12.02
CA PHE A 321 6.91 -7.60 12.80
C PHE A 321 6.04 -8.53 11.94
N SER A 322 5.49 -9.57 12.58
CA SER A 322 4.73 -10.64 11.92
C SER A 322 3.22 -10.41 12.03
N LYS A 323 2.46 -10.96 11.07
CA LYS A 323 0.98 -11.04 11.04
C LYS A 323 0.27 -9.72 11.31
N GLY A 324 0.46 -8.86 10.33
CA GLY A 324 -0.27 -7.62 10.13
C GLY A 324 0.52 -6.87 9.09
N GLY A 325 0.44 -7.32 7.82
CA GLY A 325 1.22 -6.76 6.73
C GLY A 325 1.04 -5.24 6.71
N HIS A 326 2.09 -4.52 7.10
CA HIS A 326 2.02 -3.09 7.44
C HIS A 326 0.92 -2.80 8.49
N PRO A 327 0.87 -1.62 9.15
CA PRO A 327 -0.35 -1.27 9.87
C PRO A 327 -1.48 -0.99 8.86
N LEU A 328 -2.05 -2.06 8.29
CA LEU A 328 -3.06 -2.05 7.24
C LEU A 328 -2.61 -1.40 5.92
N ASN A 329 -1.30 -1.37 5.62
CA ASN A 329 -0.68 -0.62 4.50
C ASN A 329 -1.12 0.85 4.45
N LEU A 330 -1.41 1.43 5.61
CA LEU A 330 -1.82 2.82 5.76
C LEU A 330 -0.79 3.78 5.17
N ASP A 331 0.48 3.48 5.36
CA ASP A 331 1.60 4.26 4.85
C ASP A 331 1.60 4.34 3.32
N LEU A 332 1.39 3.22 2.63
CA LEU A 332 1.30 3.18 1.17
C LEU A 332 0.05 3.87 0.63
N PHE A 333 -1.07 3.82 1.37
CA PHE A 333 -2.28 4.57 1.04
C PHE A 333 -2.04 6.08 1.19
N VAL A 334 -1.47 6.53 2.31
CA VAL A 334 -1.09 7.94 2.55
C VAL A 334 -0.06 8.41 1.52
N LEU A 335 0.91 7.56 1.17
CA LEU A 335 1.90 7.86 0.14
C LEU A 335 1.21 8.10 -1.21
N GLY A 336 0.29 7.24 -1.63
CA GLY A 336 -0.50 7.44 -2.86
C GLY A 336 -1.31 8.75 -2.84
N MET A 337 -1.91 9.10 -1.69
CA MET A 337 -2.59 10.38 -1.54
C MET A 337 -1.63 11.56 -1.74
N LEU A 338 -0.48 11.51 -1.07
CA LEU A 338 0.50 12.59 -1.08
C LEU A 338 1.16 12.73 -2.45
N THR A 339 1.64 11.65 -3.06
CA THR A 339 2.39 11.69 -4.33
C THR A 339 1.50 12.03 -5.52
N TYR A 340 0.19 11.76 -5.43
CA TYR A 340 -0.77 12.27 -6.40
C TYR A 340 -0.97 13.78 -6.26
N GLN A 341 -1.13 14.27 -5.03
CA GLN A 341 -1.39 15.69 -4.79
C GLN A 341 -0.14 16.56 -5.01
N TRP A 342 1.02 16.03 -4.65
CA TRP A 342 2.34 16.65 -4.76
C TRP A 342 3.28 15.66 -5.43
N PRO A 343 3.53 15.83 -6.74
CA PRO A 343 4.51 15.02 -7.44
C PRO A 343 5.86 15.04 -6.72
N VAL A 344 6.48 13.87 -6.61
CA VAL A 344 7.80 13.76 -5.99
C VAL A 344 8.84 14.54 -6.78
N LYS A 345 9.83 15.11 -6.09
CA LYS A 345 10.97 15.76 -6.75
C LYS A 345 11.67 14.78 -7.69
N PHE A 346 12.12 15.24 -8.85
CA PHE A 346 12.73 14.41 -9.91
C PHE A 346 11.80 13.34 -10.52
N LYS A 347 10.49 13.54 -10.46
CA LYS A 347 9.51 12.61 -11.04
C LYS A 347 9.82 12.32 -12.52
N THR A 348 10.02 13.36 -13.32
CA THR A 348 10.19 13.23 -14.78
C THR A 348 11.52 12.56 -15.13
N GLU A 349 12.59 12.96 -14.46
CA GLU A 349 13.95 12.44 -14.64
C GLU A 349 14.01 10.97 -14.26
N LEU A 350 13.40 10.59 -13.12
CA LEU A 350 13.36 9.21 -12.69
C LEU A 350 12.48 8.35 -13.62
N ALA A 351 11.34 8.86 -14.06
CA ALA A 351 10.49 8.17 -15.03
C ALA A 351 11.25 7.93 -16.35
N TRP A 352 11.96 8.95 -16.84
CA TRP A 352 12.81 8.83 -18.02
C TRP A 352 13.91 7.79 -17.83
N LEU A 353 14.66 7.87 -16.71
CA LEU A 353 15.72 6.92 -16.39
C LEU A 353 15.20 5.47 -16.35
N MET A 354 14.07 5.27 -15.67
CA MET A 354 13.45 3.95 -15.55
C MET A 354 13.02 3.39 -16.90
N ARG A 355 12.46 4.22 -17.79
CA ARG A 355 12.05 3.80 -19.14
C ARG A 355 13.26 3.45 -20.02
N GLN A 356 14.35 4.22 -19.94
CA GLN A 356 15.56 3.98 -20.73
C GLN A 356 16.34 2.75 -20.26
N TYR A 357 16.42 2.52 -18.94
CA TYR A 357 17.27 1.50 -18.34
C TYR A 357 16.49 0.38 -17.65
N TRP A 358 15.23 0.14 -18.03
CA TRP A 358 14.39 -0.90 -17.41
C TRP A 358 15.02 -2.31 -17.43
N PRO A 359 15.78 -2.77 -18.46
CA PRO A 359 16.39 -4.09 -18.43
C PRO A 359 17.49 -4.19 -17.36
N LEU A 360 18.26 -3.11 -17.17
CA LEU A 360 19.29 -3.03 -16.13
C LEU A 360 18.65 -3.04 -14.74
N ILE A 361 17.59 -2.24 -14.55
CA ILE A 361 16.81 -2.23 -13.31
C ILE A 361 16.28 -3.63 -13.02
N PHE A 362 15.69 -4.31 -14.00
CA PHE A 362 15.22 -5.68 -13.86
C PHE A 362 16.34 -6.65 -13.46
N GLY A 363 17.53 -6.52 -14.05
CA GLY A 363 18.72 -7.27 -13.64
C GLY A 363 19.10 -7.03 -12.17
N VAL A 364 19.04 -5.78 -11.70
CA VAL A 364 19.25 -5.43 -10.28
C VAL A 364 18.18 -6.07 -9.38
N LEU A 365 16.91 -6.05 -9.79
CA LEU A 365 15.83 -6.70 -9.03
C LEU A 365 16.04 -8.22 -8.93
N LEU A 366 16.54 -8.87 -9.99
CA LEU A 366 16.91 -10.29 -9.97
C LEU A 366 18.07 -10.57 -9.01
N ILE A 367 19.09 -9.70 -8.97
CA ILE A 367 20.19 -9.80 -8.02
C ILE A 367 19.69 -9.65 -6.58
N LEU A 368 18.81 -8.69 -6.32
CA LEU A 368 18.23 -8.48 -5.00
C LEU A 368 17.28 -9.62 -4.58
N SER A 369 16.70 -10.35 -5.52
CA SER A 369 15.75 -11.43 -5.23
C SER A 369 16.35 -12.57 -4.40
N THR A 370 15.49 -13.28 -3.66
CA THR A 370 15.86 -14.41 -2.82
C THR A 370 15.08 -15.66 -3.27
N PRO A 371 15.46 -16.30 -4.39
CA PRO A 371 14.63 -17.29 -5.09
C PRO A 371 14.40 -18.59 -4.30
N GLU A 372 15.26 -18.90 -3.33
CA GLU A 372 15.15 -20.10 -2.50
C GLU A 372 14.13 -19.95 -1.37
N VAL A 373 13.78 -18.71 -1.00
CA VAL A 373 12.86 -18.43 0.12
C VAL A 373 11.44 -18.79 -0.26
N THR A 374 10.73 -19.41 0.68
CA THR A 374 9.31 -19.76 0.54
C THR A 374 8.43 -19.09 1.61
N GLY A 375 7.12 -19.06 1.37
CA GLY A 375 6.13 -18.51 2.30
C GLY A 375 5.78 -17.05 2.04
N ARG A 376 4.88 -16.49 2.85
CA ARG A 376 4.35 -15.12 2.74
C ARG A 376 5.27 -14.12 3.44
N CYS A 377 6.32 -13.67 2.76
CA CYS A 377 7.34 -12.77 3.29
C CYS A 377 6.82 -11.33 3.48
N ASP A 378 5.75 -10.97 2.78
CA ASP A 378 4.98 -9.75 2.99
C ASP A 378 4.25 -9.73 4.34
N LEU A 379 3.83 -10.90 4.84
CA LEU A 379 3.16 -11.07 6.14
C LEU A 379 4.12 -11.46 7.26
N HIS A 380 5.19 -12.15 6.92
CA HIS A 380 6.18 -12.69 7.83
C HIS A 380 7.58 -12.29 7.37
N PRO A 381 8.19 -11.27 7.97
CA PRO A 381 9.46 -10.74 7.48
C PRO A 381 10.59 -11.78 7.54
N LEU A 382 11.57 -11.60 6.66
CA LEU A 382 12.82 -12.37 6.63
C LEU A 382 13.63 -12.19 7.92
N ASN A 383 14.45 -13.16 8.27
CA ASN A 383 15.14 -13.24 9.56
C ASN A 383 16.22 -12.18 9.75
N THR A 384 16.92 -11.78 8.69
CA THR A 384 18.01 -10.80 8.80
C THR A 384 17.66 -9.44 8.20
N CYS A 385 18.24 -8.37 8.75
CA CYS A 385 18.13 -7.01 8.24
C CYS A 385 18.53 -6.93 6.76
N TRP A 386 19.58 -7.65 6.36
CA TRP A 386 20.05 -7.68 4.98
C TRP A 386 19.03 -8.31 4.02
N GLU A 387 18.44 -9.44 4.38
CA GLU A 387 17.38 -10.07 3.58
C GLU A 387 16.14 -9.17 3.50
N ARG A 388 15.75 -8.53 4.61
CA ARG A 388 14.65 -7.56 4.62
C ARG A 388 14.94 -6.34 3.75
N PHE A 389 16.17 -5.83 3.77
CA PHE A 389 16.62 -4.77 2.88
C PHE A 389 16.47 -5.19 1.42
N ARG A 390 17.01 -6.35 1.03
CA ARG A 390 16.87 -6.89 -0.33
C ARG A 390 15.41 -6.98 -0.77
N PHE A 391 14.55 -7.54 0.08
CA PHE A 391 13.12 -7.68 -0.20
C PHE A 391 12.43 -6.33 -0.38
N ARG A 392 12.65 -5.38 0.54
CA ARG A 392 11.99 -4.06 0.53
C ARG A 392 12.60 -3.09 -0.47
N ALA A 393 13.85 -3.27 -0.89
CA ALA A 393 14.46 -2.48 -1.95
C ALA A 393 13.77 -2.71 -3.30
N ILE A 394 13.37 -3.96 -3.59
CA ILE A 394 12.58 -4.28 -4.80
C ILE A 394 11.23 -3.55 -4.74
N GLU A 395 10.51 -3.65 -3.63
CA GLU A 395 9.23 -2.96 -3.43
C GLU A 395 9.37 -1.43 -3.53
N PHE A 396 10.43 -0.84 -2.94
CA PHE A 396 10.76 0.58 -3.06
C PHE A 396 10.95 1.01 -4.52
N VAL A 397 11.71 0.27 -5.31
CA VAL A 397 11.96 0.58 -6.74
C VAL A 397 10.66 0.47 -7.54
N LEU A 398 9.86 -0.57 -7.29
CA LEU A 398 8.59 -0.77 -7.99
C LEU A 398 7.57 0.31 -7.62
N ILE A 399 7.47 0.72 -6.36
CA ILE A 399 6.61 1.83 -5.94
C ILE A 399 7.10 3.16 -6.52
N SER A 400 8.42 3.38 -6.55
CA SER A 400 9.01 4.54 -7.21
C SER A 400 8.60 4.61 -8.68
N ALA A 401 8.63 3.48 -9.40
CA ALA A 401 8.18 3.39 -10.79
C ALA A 401 6.70 3.74 -10.96
N LEU A 402 5.85 3.29 -10.03
CA LEU A 402 4.42 3.59 -10.03
C LEU A 402 4.14 5.09 -9.79
N ILE A 403 4.69 5.68 -8.72
CA ILE A 403 4.41 7.07 -8.33
C ILE A 403 5.03 8.09 -9.28
N THR A 404 6.10 7.72 -9.97
CA THR A 404 6.73 8.60 -10.98
C THR A 404 6.09 8.51 -12.35
N ASP A 405 5.09 7.64 -12.55
CA ASP A 405 4.53 7.33 -13.87
C ASP A 405 5.61 6.76 -14.82
N ALA A 406 6.64 6.09 -14.29
CA ALA A 406 7.61 5.39 -15.14
C ALA A 406 6.93 4.29 -15.98
N LEU A 407 5.90 3.67 -15.40
CA LEU A 407 5.04 2.65 -16.01
C LEU A 407 4.02 3.23 -17.00
N ASN A 408 4.25 4.43 -17.56
CA ASN A 408 3.31 5.08 -18.44
C ASN A 408 3.05 4.22 -19.68
N THR A 409 1.81 3.74 -19.76
CA THR A 409 1.26 3.00 -20.88
C THR A 409 0.15 3.85 -21.49
N SER A 410 0.24 4.11 -22.79
CA SER A 410 -0.88 4.66 -23.55
C SER A 410 -1.96 3.58 -23.75
N ASP A 411 -3.23 3.92 -23.54
CA ASP A 411 -4.36 3.04 -23.85
C ASP A 411 -4.98 3.34 -25.22
N THR A 412 -4.17 3.22 -26.28
CA THR A 412 -4.59 3.55 -27.67
C THR A 412 -5.79 2.73 -28.14
N PHE A 413 -6.01 1.55 -27.56
CA PHE A 413 -7.10 0.64 -27.91
C PHE A 413 -8.28 0.69 -26.92
N GLY A 414 -8.24 1.58 -25.91
CA GLY A 414 -9.30 1.72 -24.91
C GLY A 414 -9.55 0.47 -24.07
N LEU A 415 -8.55 -0.40 -23.90
CA LEU A 415 -8.62 -1.68 -23.20
C LEU A 415 -8.96 -1.49 -21.73
N THR A 416 -8.35 -0.51 -21.07
CA THR A 416 -8.49 -0.35 -19.63
C THR A 416 -9.93 0.00 -19.23
N ARG A 417 -10.71 0.64 -20.10
CA ARG A 417 -12.08 1.08 -19.79
C ARG A 417 -12.95 -0.11 -19.38
N TRP A 418 -12.99 -1.15 -20.20
CA TRP A 418 -13.81 -2.34 -19.95
C TRP A 418 -13.07 -3.38 -19.10
N LEU A 419 -11.74 -3.46 -19.19
CA LEU A 419 -10.95 -4.33 -18.32
C LEU A 419 -11.02 -3.90 -16.85
N ASN A 420 -11.22 -2.62 -16.55
CA ASN A 420 -11.47 -2.18 -15.18
C ASN A 420 -12.80 -2.69 -14.63
N VAL A 421 -13.83 -2.77 -15.47
CA VAL A 421 -15.13 -3.36 -15.08
C VAL A 421 -14.96 -4.86 -14.86
N TRP A 422 -14.24 -5.55 -15.76
CA TRP A 422 -13.85 -6.95 -15.55
C TRP A 422 -13.04 -7.14 -14.26
N ALA A 423 -12.08 -6.27 -13.97
CA ALA A 423 -11.25 -6.37 -12.77
C ALA A 423 -12.10 -6.21 -11.50
N LEU A 424 -13.08 -5.30 -11.49
CA LEU A 424 -14.03 -5.20 -10.38
C LEU A 424 -14.86 -6.49 -10.22
N TYR A 425 -15.35 -7.05 -11.32
CA TYR A 425 -16.02 -8.36 -11.30
C TYR A 425 -15.11 -9.46 -10.78
N ALA A 426 -13.90 -9.59 -11.32
CA ALA A 426 -12.94 -10.61 -10.93
C ALA A 426 -12.61 -10.49 -9.43
N TYR A 427 -12.35 -9.28 -8.94
CA TYR A 427 -12.13 -9.02 -7.53
C TYR A 427 -13.31 -9.51 -6.66
N CYS A 428 -14.56 -9.19 -7.02
CA CYS A 428 -15.73 -9.59 -6.24
C CYS A 428 -16.06 -11.08 -6.29
N PHE A 429 -15.84 -11.75 -7.43
CA PHE A 429 -16.38 -13.08 -7.70
C PHE A 429 -15.35 -14.22 -7.75
N HIS A 430 -14.04 -13.94 -7.85
CA HIS A 430 -13.03 -14.99 -8.04
C HIS A 430 -13.00 -16.03 -6.92
N VAL A 431 -13.16 -15.61 -5.66
CA VAL A 431 -13.20 -16.54 -4.52
C VAL A 431 -14.47 -17.39 -4.56
N ALA A 432 -15.61 -16.81 -4.95
CA ALA A 432 -16.85 -17.56 -5.12
C ALA A 432 -16.66 -18.68 -6.15
N TRP A 433 -16.06 -18.37 -7.31
CA TRP A 433 -15.75 -19.37 -8.34
C TRP A 433 -14.76 -20.42 -7.86
N ALA A 434 -13.69 -20.01 -7.17
CA ALA A 434 -12.69 -20.92 -6.63
C ALA A 434 -13.22 -21.84 -5.51
N ARG A 435 -14.34 -21.50 -4.87
CA ARG A 435 -15.02 -22.33 -3.86
C ARG A 435 -15.99 -23.32 -4.50
N MET A 436 -16.76 -22.86 -5.49
CA MET A 436 -17.76 -23.70 -6.17
C MET A 436 -17.16 -24.70 -7.14
N LEU A 437 -16.01 -24.38 -7.75
CA LEU A 437 -15.41 -25.18 -8.81
C LEU A 437 -14.07 -25.79 -8.35
N PRO A 438 -13.73 -27.01 -8.82
CA PRO A 438 -12.44 -27.61 -8.53
C PRO A 438 -11.31 -26.77 -9.13
N LEU A 439 -10.09 -26.89 -8.57
CA LEU A 439 -8.91 -26.26 -9.16
C LEU A 439 -8.58 -26.95 -10.50
N PRO A 440 -8.28 -26.22 -11.59
CA PRO A 440 -8.12 -24.76 -11.70
C PRO A 440 -9.35 -24.02 -12.26
N TYR A 441 -10.51 -24.66 -12.34
CA TYR A 441 -11.67 -24.18 -13.09
C TYR A 441 -12.25 -22.85 -12.57
N GLY A 442 -12.11 -22.53 -11.29
CA GLY A 442 -12.49 -21.21 -10.76
C GLY A 442 -11.72 -20.04 -11.41
N ALA A 443 -10.42 -20.24 -11.65
CA ALA A 443 -9.59 -19.28 -12.38
C ALA A 443 -10.03 -19.20 -13.85
N VAL A 444 -10.24 -20.37 -14.48
CA VAL A 444 -10.67 -20.47 -15.89
C VAL A 444 -11.96 -19.69 -16.11
N VAL A 445 -12.98 -19.85 -15.25
CA VAL A 445 -14.24 -19.10 -15.35
C VAL A 445 -14.01 -17.59 -15.20
N THR A 446 -13.17 -17.18 -14.25
CA THR A 446 -12.88 -15.76 -14.01
C THR A 446 -12.17 -15.11 -15.20
N TYR A 447 -11.21 -15.79 -15.84
CA TYR A 447 -10.52 -15.28 -17.03
C TYR A 447 -11.34 -15.43 -18.32
N ALA A 448 -12.13 -16.50 -18.44
CA ALA A 448 -13.02 -16.72 -19.58
C ALA A 448 -14.15 -15.68 -19.67
N SER A 449 -14.39 -14.88 -18.62
CA SER A 449 -15.33 -13.76 -18.68
C SER A 449 -14.76 -12.51 -19.35
N ILE A 450 -13.44 -12.42 -19.60
CA ILE A 450 -12.82 -11.26 -20.28
C ILE A 450 -13.49 -10.94 -21.63
N PRO A 451 -13.69 -11.91 -22.55
CA PRO A 451 -14.38 -11.66 -23.81
C PRO A 451 -15.81 -11.14 -23.63
N PHE A 452 -16.52 -11.58 -22.58
CA PHE A 452 -17.89 -11.10 -22.30
C PHE A 452 -17.90 -9.59 -21.97
N PHE A 453 -16.98 -9.12 -21.13
CA PHE A 453 -16.88 -7.68 -20.81
C PHE A 453 -16.43 -6.85 -22.02
N TYR A 454 -15.57 -7.41 -22.88
CA TYR A 454 -15.22 -6.78 -24.15
C TYR A 454 -16.44 -6.60 -25.06
N LEU A 455 -17.24 -7.67 -25.24
CA LEU A 455 -18.46 -7.61 -26.05
C LEU A 455 -19.48 -6.64 -25.44
N LEU A 456 -19.68 -6.67 -24.12
CA LEU A 456 -20.59 -5.75 -23.43
C LEU A 456 -20.21 -4.28 -23.69
N ASN A 457 -18.92 -3.93 -23.61
CA ASN A 457 -18.46 -2.56 -23.89
C ASN A 457 -18.54 -2.18 -25.38
N ARG A 458 -18.50 -3.15 -26.29
CA ARG A 458 -18.60 -2.90 -27.73
C ARG A 458 -20.03 -2.64 -28.20
N TYR A 459 -21.02 -3.23 -27.52
CA TYR A 459 -22.42 -3.20 -27.93
C TYR A 459 -23.36 -2.41 -27.00
N ALA A 460 -22.89 -1.95 -25.84
CA ALA A 460 -23.56 -0.98 -24.98
C ALA A 460 -23.18 0.45 -25.38
#